data_AF-A0A4R2GTC2-F1
#
_entry.id   AF-A0A4R2GTC2-F1
#
_cell.length_a   1.000
_cell.length_b   1.000
_cell.length_c   1.000
_cell.angle_alpha   90.00
_cell.angle_beta   90.00
_cell.angle_gamma   90.00
#
_symmetry.space_group_name_H-M   'P 1'
#
loop_
_entity.id
_entity.type
_entity.pdbx_description
1 polymer ?
#
loop_
_entity_poly.entity_id
_entity_poly.type
_entity_poly.pdbx_seq_one_letter_code
_entity_poly.pdbx_strand_id
1 'polypeptide(L)'
;MTIDRTSFKRAITALLDAHATEHPIGHQKDKAARHIIAAPRGKALEIMFQKDPKSPPNIWVMEKAAGPLVGGAIAQKRSPAALLWKKKNKNGELNYGRHSGLKAMPQLAEADLVCFAPASPAEVQAILDQLLIHSASGR
;
A
#
# COMPACT_ATOMS: atom_id res chain seq x y z
N MET A 1 -12.77 19.41 -13.74
CA MET A 1 -13.35 19.17 -12.40
C MET A 1 -12.30 18.49 -11.55
N THR A 2 -11.86 19.11 -10.47
CA THR A 2 -10.90 18.52 -9.54
C THR A 2 -11.67 17.58 -8.62
N ILE A 3 -11.38 16.28 -8.64
CA ILE A 3 -11.99 15.33 -7.71
C ILE A 3 -11.52 15.69 -6.31
N ASP A 4 -12.44 15.88 -5.38
CA ASP A 4 -12.07 16.11 -3.97
C ASP A 4 -11.40 14.85 -3.40
N ARG A 5 -10.47 15.03 -2.44
CA ARG A 5 -9.67 13.93 -1.89
C ARG A 5 -10.53 12.79 -1.35
N THR A 6 -11.66 13.10 -0.72
CA THR A 6 -12.55 12.10 -0.12
C THR A 6 -13.18 11.25 -1.20
N SER A 7 -13.71 11.87 -2.25
CA SER A 7 -14.25 11.16 -3.41
C SER A 7 -13.18 10.35 -4.14
N PHE A 8 -11.96 10.87 -4.27
CA PHE A 8 -10.85 10.13 -4.87
C PHE A 8 -10.47 8.89 -4.03
N LYS A 9 -10.36 9.02 -2.70
CA LYS A 9 -10.10 7.88 -1.82
C LYS A 9 -11.21 6.83 -1.84
N ARG A 10 -12.47 7.26 -1.95
CA ARG A 10 -13.61 6.36 -2.12
C ARG A 10 -13.51 5.59 -3.44
N ALA A 11 -13.14 6.26 -4.52
CA ALA A 11 -12.92 5.60 -5.82
C ALA A 11 -11.78 4.58 -5.76
N ILE A 12 -10.66 4.89 -5.08
CA ILE A 12 -9.56 3.93 -4.87
C ILE A 12 -10.04 2.71 -4.07
N THR A 13 -10.80 2.93 -2.99
CA THR A 13 -11.35 1.82 -2.20
C THR A 13 -12.22 0.91 -3.07
N ALA A 14 -13.16 1.49 -3.83
CA ALA A 14 -14.03 0.72 -4.70
C ALA A 14 -13.27 -0.05 -5.80
N LEU A 15 -12.20 0.54 -6.35
CA LEU A 15 -11.32 -0.13 -7.31
C LEU A 15 -10.60 -1.32 -6.67
N LEU A 16 -10.05 -1.15 -5.47
CA LEU A 16 -9.38 -2.24 -4.74
C LEU A 16 -10.37 -3.36 -4.38
N ASP A 17 -11.57 -3.02 -3.93
CA ASP A 17 -12.63 -4.00 -3.62
C ASP A 17 -13.05 -4.82 -4.87
N ALA A 18 -12.97 -4.22 -6.06
CA ALA A 18 -13.31 -4.89 -7.31
C ALA A 18 -12.18 -5.80 -7.85
N HIS A 19 -10.91 -5.46 -7.60
CA HIS A 19 -9.75 -6.13 -8.21
C HIS A 19 -8.92 -6.97 -7.24
N ALA A 20 -9.20 -6.88 -5.94
CA ALA A 20 -8.45 -7.58 -4.90
C ALA A 20 -9.41 -8.20 -3.87
N THR A 21 -8.91 -9.18 -3.12
CA THR A 21 -9.67 -9.79 -2.03
C THR A 21 -9.37 -9.06 -0.73
N GLU A 22 -10.33 -8.89 0.16
CA GLU A 22 -10.07 -8.39 1.51
C GLU A 22 -9.08 -9.32 2.24
N HIS A 23 -8.11 -8.73 2.95
CA HIS A 23 -7.15 -9.51 3.74
C HIS A 23 -7.87 -10.22 4.90
N PRO A 24 -7.51 -11.46 5.27
CA PRO A 24 -8.14 -12.21 6.38
C PRO A 24 -8.17 -11.54 7.76
N ILE A 25 -7.38 -10.48 7.97
CA ILE A 25 -7.32 -9.72 9.23
C ILE A 25 -8.29 -8.53 9.22
N GLY A 26 -9.02 -8.37 8.12
CA GLY A 26 -9.97 -7.30 7.87
C GLY A 26 -9.33 -5.93 7.65
N HIS A 27 -10.16 -4.99 7.22
CA HIS A 27 -9.82 -3.57 7.20
C HIS A 27 -9.63 -2.98 8.60
N GLN A 28 -8.76 -1.99 8.72
CA GLN A 28 -8.62 -1.20 9.94
C GLN A 28 -9.63 -0.04 9.93
N LYS A 29 -10.88 -0.32 10.34
CA LYS A 29 -12.01 0.64 10.42
C LYS A 29 -11.93 1.73 9.34
N ASP A 30 -11.76 2.99 9.75
CA ASP A 30 -11.70 4.21 8.95
C ASP A 30 -10.28 4.58 8.48
N LYS A 31 -9.26 3.79 8.85
CA LYS A 31 -7.85 4.14 8.67
C LYS A 31 -7.20 3.49 7.47
N ALA A 32 -7.36 2.17 7.34
CA ALA A 32 -6.71 1.42 6.28
C ALA A 32 -7.62 0.35 5.68
N ALA A 33 -7.64 0.26 4.35
CA ALA A 33 -8.11 -0.90 3.64
C ALA A 33 -6.92 -1.85 3.42
N ARG A 34 -7.16 -3.14 3.60
CA ARG A 34 -6.14 -4.19 3.49
C ARG A 34 -6.62 -5.22 2.51
N HIS A 35 -5.82 -5.47 1.49
CA HIS A 35 -6.19 -6.37 0.41
C HIS A 35 -5.05 -7.32 0.06
N ILE A 36 -5.43 -8.38 -0.64
CA ILE A 36 -4.56 -9.31 -1.32
C ILE A 36 -4.90 -9.24 -2.81
N ILE A 37 -3.91 -8.90 -3.64
CA ILE A 37 -4.03 -8.94 -5.10
C ILE A 37 -3.27 -10.15 -5.64
N ALA A 38 -3.81 -10.78 -6.69
CA ALA A 38 -3.12 -11.84 -7.40
C ALA A 38 -3.54 -11.86 -8.87
N ALA A 39 -2.59 -12.07 -9.77
CA ALA A 39 -2.90 -12.48 -11.13
C ALA A 39 -3.48 -13.92 -11.12
N PRO A 40 -4.21 -14.34 -12.16
CA PRO A 40 -4.67 -15.72 -12.27
C PRO A 40 -3.51 -16.71 -12.15
N ARG A 41 -3.56 -17.59 -11.14
CA ARG A 41 -2.47 -18.53 -10.78
C ARG A 41 -1.13 -17.88 -10.42
N GLY A 42 -1.13 -16.58 -10.13
CA GLY A 42 0.04 -15.84 -9.67
C GLY A 42 0.22 -15.88 -8.16
N LYS A 43 1.35 -15.36 -7.68
CA LYS A 43 1.64 -15.22 -6.26
C LYS A 43 0.78 -14.12 -5.64
N ALA A 44 0.12 -14.42 -4.52
CA ALA A 44 -0.63 -13.43 -3.75
C ALA A 44 0.29 -12.34 -3.17
N LEU A 45 -0.10 -11.08 -3.34
CA LEU A 45 0.63 -9.91 -2.85
C LEU A 45 -0.26 -9.07 -1.94
N GLU A 46 0.27 -8.67 -0.79
CA GLU A 46 -0.42 -7.77 0.12
C GLU A 46 -0.35 -6.31 -0.36
N ILE A 47 -1.48 -5.59 -0.19
CA ILE A 47 -1.60 -4.16 -0.42
C ILE A 47 -2.29 -3.53 0.79
N MET A 48 -1.81 -2.36 1.22
CA MET A 48 -2.51 -1.54 2.22
C MET A 48 -2.77 -0.13 1.68
N PHE A 49 -4.03 0.31 1.72
CA PHE A 49 -4.43 1.66 1.32
C PHE A 49 -4.87 2.49 2.52
N GLN A 50 -4.30 3.69 2.69
CA GLN A 50 -4.70 4.64 3.72
C GLN A 50 -5.95 5.41 3.29
N LYS A 51 -7.10 5.00 3.85
CA LYS A 51 -8.40 5.59 3.52
C LYS A 51 -8.85 6.69 4.49
N ASP A 52 -8.09 6.99 5.54
CA ASP A 52 -8.45 8.08 6.45
C ASP A 52 -8.49 9.44 5.73
N PRO A 53 -9.45 10.34 5.99
CA PRO A 53 -9.58 11.59 5.23
C PRO A 53 -8.40 12.57 5.37
N LYS A 54 -7.61 12.44 6.44
CA LYS A 54 -6.56 13.40 6.81
C LYS A 54 -5.22 13.09 6.14
N SER A 55 -4.97 11.82 5.80
CA SER A 55 -3.76 11.40 5.10
C SER A 55 -3.86 11.60 3.58
N PRO A 56 -2.73 11.63 2.86
CA PRO A 56 -2.71 11.39 1.41
C PRO A 56 -3.30 10.00 1.08
N PRO A 57 -3.70 9.73 -0.18
CA PRO A 57 -4.22 8.44 -0.61
C PRO A 57 -3.10 7.39 -0.72
N ASN A 58 -2.39 7.14 0.38
CA ASN A 58 -1.17 6.34 0.37
C ASN A 58 -1.45 4.86 0.11
N ILE A 59 -0.74 4.30 -0.87
CA ILE A 59 -0.74 2.86 -1.19
C ILE A 59 0.62 2.29 -0.80
N TRP A 60 0.61 1.31 0.10
CA TRP A 60 1.79 0.61 0.59
C TRP A 60 1.90 -0.76 -0.05
N VAL A 61 3.08 -1.04 -0.62
CA VAL A 61 3.40 -2.30 -1.29
C VAL A 61 4.86 -2.68 -1.03
N MET A 62 5.20 -3.96 -1.24
CA MET A 62 6.60 -4.40 -1.23
C MET A 62 7.38 -3.69 -2.34
N GLU A 63 8.58 -3.20 -2.03
CA GLU A 63 9.43 -2.49 -2.98
C GLU A 63 9.79 -3.38 -4.18
N LYS A 64 10.07 -4.67 -3.95
CA LYS A 64 10.35 -5.65 -5.02
C LYS A 64 9.17 -5.83 -5.98
N ALA A 65 7.94 -5.73 -5.49
CA ALA A 65 6.74 -5.85 -6.31
C ALA A 65 6.48 -4.57 -7.13
N ALA A 66 6.80 -3.40 -6.56
CA ALA A 66 6.72 -2.12 -7.25
C ALA A 66 7.71 -1.99 -8.42
N GLY A 67 8.87 -2.66 -8.34
CA GLY A 67 9.78 -2.82 -9.48
C GLY A 67 10.12 -1.49 -10.18
N PRO A 68 9.89 -1.35 -11.49
CA PRO A 68 10.21 -0.14 -12.26
C PRO A 68 9.49 1.14 -11.80
N LEU A 69 8.40 1.02 -11.02
CA LEU A 69 7.74 2.21 -10.46
C LEU A 69 8.58 2.89 -9.38
N VAL A 70 9.54 2.19 -8.78
CA VAL A 70 10.44 2.75 -7.77
C VAL A 70 11.38 3.77 -8.41
N GLY A 71 11.32 5.02 -7.96
CA GLY A 71 12.04 6.15 -8.56
C GLY A 71 11.37 6.75 -9.80
N GLY A 72 10.21 6.23 -10.22
CA GLY A 72 9.40 6.76 -11.32
C GLY A 72 8.60 8.02 -10.96
N ALA A 73 7.70 8.40 -11.87
CA ALA A 73 6.96 9.68 -11.83
C ALA A 73 5.90 9.78 -10.72
N ILE A 74 5.39 8.65 -10.22
CA ILE A 74 4.39 8.65 -9.14
C ILE A 74 5.07 9.11 -7.85
N ALA A 75 4.48 10.09 -7.18
CA ALA A 75 4.97 10.58 -5.89
C ALA A 75 5.08 9.41 -4.91
N GLN A 76 6.26 9.23 -4.32
CA GLN A 76 6.56 8.05 -3.52
C GLN A 76 7.59 8.31 -2.43
N LYS A 77 7.56 7.45 -1.42
CA LYS A 77 8.57 7.38 -0.37
C LYS A 77 8.98 5.94 -0.13
N ARG A 78 10.28 5.64 -0.29
CA ARG A 78 10.85 4.37 0.14
C ARG A 78 10.83 4.27 1.67
N SER A 79 10.51 3.08 2.16
CA SER A 79 10.52 2.75 3.59
C SER A 79 11.25 1.43 3.78
N PRO A 80 12.59 1.45 3.83
CA PRO A 80 13.40 0.25 4.06
C PRO A 80 13.12 -0.39 5.42
N ALA A 81 13.19 -1.71 5.50
CA ALA A 81 13.03 -2.49 6.74
C ALA A 81 14.07 -2.10 7.79
N ALA A 82 15.28 -1.76 7.36
CA ALA A 82 16.37 -1.33 8.22
C ALA A 82 16.06 -0.07 9.05
N LEU A 83 15.04 0.72 8.67
CA LEU A 83 14.61 1.91 9.41
C LEU A 83 13.50 1.63 10.44
N LEU A 84 12.95 0.42 10.46
CA LEU A 84 11.99 0.00 11.47
C LEU A 84 12.63 0.06 12.86
N TRP A 85 11.85 0.47 13.87
CA TRP A 85 12.27 0.46 15.27
C TRP A 85 13.52 1.29 15.61
N LYS A 86 13.95 2.20 14.73
CA LYS A 86 15.14 3.05 14.96
C LYS A 86 14.85 4.28 15.81
N LYS A 87 13.61 4.75 15.86
CA LYS A 87 13.22 5.96 16.59
C LYS A 87 12.46 5.58 17.85
N LYS A 88 12.80 6.21 18.97
CA LYS A 88 12.00 6.12 20.20
C LYS A 88 10.80 7.08 20.14
N ASN A 89 9.68 6.69 20.73
CA ASN A 89 8.54 7.57 20.96
C ASN A 89 8.80 8.47 22.18
N LYS A 90 7.84 9.34 22.51
CA LYS A 90 7.93 10.24 23.68
C LYS A 90 8.09 9.50 25.03
N ASN A 91 7.71 8.22 25.07
CA ASN A 91 7.77 7.38 26.26
C ASN A 91 9.06 6.54 26.31
N GLY A 92 9.98 6.73 25.35
CA GLY A 92 11.24 5.98 25.28
C GLY A 92 11.16 4.60 24.61
N GLU A 93 9.97 4.19 24.14
CA GLU A 93 9.76 2.89 23.48
C GLU A 93 10.10 2.97 21.99
N LEU A 94 10.54 1.85 21.40
CA LEU A 94 10.82 1.81 19.96
C LEU A 94 9.52 1.97 19.16
N ASN A 95 9.54 2.93 18.24
CA ASN A 95 8.45 3.17 17.30
C ASN A 95 8.70 2.37 16.02
N TYR A 96 7.67 1.66 15.57
CA TYR A 96 7.67 0.90 14.32
C TYR A 96 8.04 1.75 13.11
N GLY A 97 7.71 3.04 13.11
CA GLY A 97 8.17 3.97 12.08
C GLY A 97 7.39 3.94 10.76
N ARG A 98 6.36 3.08 10.66
CA ARG A 98 5.39 3.02 9.55
C ARG A 98 3.95 3.05 10.06
N HIS A 99 2.98 3.03 9.14
CA HIS A 99 1.57 2.95 9.47
C HIS A 99 1.28 1.67 10.28
N SER A 100 0.60 1.80 11.42
CA SER A 100 0.34 0.68 12.33
C SER A 100 -0.49 -0.43 11.71
N GLY A 101 -1.31 -0.11 10.70
CA GLY A 101 -2.08 -1.08 9.93
C GLY A 101 -1.22 -2.15 9.23
N LEU A 102 0.04 -1.85 8.92
CA LEU A 102 1.00 -2.76 8.27
C LEU A 102 1.56 -3.82 9.21
N LYS A 103 1.60 -3.57 10.53
CA LYS A 103 2.18 -4.50 11.50
C LYS A 103 1.54 -5.89 11.49
N ALA A 104 0.26 -5.95 11.10
CA ALA A 104 -0.52 -7.18 11.10
C ALA A 104 -0.53 -7.88 9.73
N MET A 105 0.18 -7.36 8.73
CA MET A 105 0.22 -7.84 7.35
C MET A 105 1.59 -8.52 7.10
N PRO A 106 1.69 -9.86 7.11
CA PRO A 106 2.98 -10.57 7.12
C PRO A 106 3.95 -10.21 6.00
N GLN A 107 3.48 -9.98 4.77
CA GLN A 107 4.36 -9.59 3.66
C GLN A 107 4.82 -8.14 3.76
N LEU A 108 4.03 -7.26 4.41
CA LEU A 108 4.35 -5.83 4.51
C LEU A 108 4.98 -5.41 5.85
N ALA A 109 4.82 -6.21 6.91
CA ALA A 109 5.18 -5.81 8.27
C ALA A 109 6.68 -5.48 8.39
N GLU A 110 7.53 -6.32 7.81
CA GLU A 110 8.99 -6.22 7.99
C GLU A 110 9.77 -6.19 6.68
N ALA A 111 9.08 -6.13 5.53
CA ALA A 111 9.73 -6.02 4.23
C ALA A 111 10.20 -4.59 3.93
N ASP A 112 11.06 -4.45 2.92
CA ASP A 112 11.31 -3.16 2.27
C ASP A 112 10.06 -2.75 1.49
N LEU A 113 9.55 -1.55 1.78
CA LEU A 113 8.31 -1.05 1.20
C LEU A 113 8.55 0.22 0.39
N VAL A 114 7.58 0.50 -0.48
CA VAL A 114 7.35 1.82 -1.03
C VAL A 114 5.94 2.27 -0.69
N CYS A 115 5.81 3.55 -0.32
CA CYS A 115 4.55 4.23 -0.09
C CYS A 115 4.31 5.18 -1.27
N PHE A 116 3.40 4.83 -2.17
CA PHE A 116 2.95 5.70 -3.24
C PHE A 116 1.87 6.66 -2.74
N ALA A 117 1.87 7.89 -3.25
CA ALA A 117 0.85 8.90 -3.01
C ALA A 117 0.24 9.32 -4.36
N PRO A 118 -0.56 8.46 -5.02
CA PRO A 118 -1.10 8.75 -6.33
C PRO A 118 -1.96 10.02 -6.33
N ALA A 119 -1.87 10.79 -7.40
CA ALA A 119 -2.63 12.02 -7.62
C ALA A 119 -3.78 11.84 -8.62
N SER A 120 -3.86 10.69 -9.30
CA SER A 120 -4.88 10.41 -10.30
C SER A 120 -5.28 8.92 -10.35
N PRO A 121 -6.47 8.59 -10.90
CA PRO A 121 -6.86 7.20 -11.14
C PRO A 121 -5.88 6.44 -12.03
N ALA A 122 -5.25 7.11 -13.01
CA ALA A 122 -4.28 6.49 -13.90
C ALA A 122 -3.03 6.00 -13.14
N GLU A 123 -2.56 6.76 -12.16
CA GLU A 123 -1.43 6.35 -11.30
C GLU A 123 -1.80 5.16 -10.41
N VAL A 124 -3.05 5.12 -9.92
CA VAL A 124 -3.55 3.96 -9.16
C VAL A 124 -3.56 2.73 -10.04
N GLN A 125 -4.09 2.84 -11.27
CA GLN A 125 -4.11 1.74 -12.23
C GLN A 125 -2.70 1.25 -12.54
N ALA A 126 -1.75 2.15 -12.79
CA ALA A 126 -0.35 1.79 -13.05
C ALA A 126 0.28 1.00 -11.89
N ILE A 127 -0.04 1.36 -10.64
CA ILE A 127 0.39 0.59 -9.46
C ILE A 127 -0.23 -0.82 -9.49
N LEU A 128 -1.54 -0.94 -9.71
CA LEU A 128 -2.21 -2.25 -9.73
C LEU A 128 -1.71 -3.15 -10.86
N ASP A 129 -1.54 -2.61 -12.07
CA ASP A 129 -1.03 -3.33 -13.23
C ASP A 129 0.37 -3.89 -12.95
N GLN A 130 1.25 -3.08 -12.37
CA GLN A 130 2.60 -3.51 -11.99
C GLN A 130 2.57 -4.65 -10.96
N LEU A 131 1.68 -4.59 -9.97
CA LEU A 131 1.53 -5.66 -8.98
C LEU A 131 1.01 -6.95 -9.61
N LEU A 132 0.07 -6.86 -10.55
CA LEU A 132 -0.44 -8.01 -11.30
C LEU A 132 0.65 -8.63 -12.18
N ILE A 133 1.46 -7.82 -12.86
CA ILE A 133 2.63 -8.29 -13.63
C ILE A 133 3.62 -9.03 -12.72
N HIS A 134 3.95 -8.45 -11.56
CA HIS A 134 4.85 -9.10 -10.60
C HIS A 134 4.26 -10.42 -10.06
N SER A 135 2.97 -10.41 -9.71
CA SER A 135 2.24 -11.60 -9.25
C SER A 135 2.30 -12.75 -10.27
N ALA A 136 2.13 -12.45 -11.57
CA ALA A 136 2.17 -13.44 -12.64
C ALA A 136 3.59 -14.02 -12.92
N SER A 137 4.62 -13.25 -12.59
CA SER A 137 6.04 -13.57 -12.85
C SER A 137 6.67 -14.42 -11.74
N GLY A 138 6.08 -14.45 -10.54
CA GLY A 138 6.56 -15.24 -9.40
C GLY A 138 6.17 -16.73 -9.45
N ARG A 139 6.08 -17.32 -10.64
CA ARG A 139 5.83 -18.76 -10.85
C ARG A 139 7.09 -19.59 -10.66
#